data_AF-A0A952EYT7-F1
#
_entry.id   AF-A0A952EYT7-F1
#
_cell.length_a   1.000
_cell.length_b   1.000
_cell.length_c   1.000
_cell.angle_alpha   90.00
_cell.angle_beta   90.00
_cell.angle_gamma   90.00
#
_symmetry.space_group_name_H-M   'P 1'
#
loop_
_entity.id
_entity.type
_entity.pdbx_description
1 polymer ?
#
loop_
_entity_poly.entity_id
_entity_poly.type
_entity_poly.pdbx_seq_one_letter_code
_entity_poly.pdbx_strand_id
1 'polypeptide(L)'
;MEMGSGRAIEIAPFHSRGSLKGFVVSGRWPDSTKEWAQLLIVAVRVASLPGLLSTTTIFGAREELPDEPVPGTVGLVLAEGTVVGESAVPPGHFAEHQPPALLMLHPP
;
A
#
# COMPACT_ATOMS: atom_id res chain seq x y z
N MET A 1 22.87 16.17 -18.66
CA MET A 1 21.63 16.60 -17.99
C MET A 1 20.48 15.85 -18.64
N GLU A 2 20.18 14.64 -18.15
CA GLU A 2 18.89 14.02 -18.48
C GLU A 2 17.85 14.59 -17.52
N MET A 3 16.96 15.41 -18.04
CA MET A 3 15.73 15.77 -17.34
C MET A 3 14.87 14.50 -17.29
N GLY A 4 14.84 13.81 -16.15
CA GLY A 4 13.99 12.63 -15.94
C GLY A 4 12.51 13.00 -15.98
N SER A 5 11.95 13.17 -17.18
CA SER A 5 10.52 13.32 -17.36
C SER A 5 9.83 11.96 -17.19
N GLY A 6 9.02 11.82 -16.13
CA GLY A 6 7.71 11.19 -16.28
C GLY A 6 7.64 9.66 -16.38
N ARG A 7 8.35 8.91 -15.53
CA ARG A 7 7.91 7.53 -15.27
C ARG A 7 6.64 7.59 -14.42
N ALA A 8 5.54 7.04 -14.95
CA ALA A 8 4.26 6.97 -14.26
C ALA A 8 4.38 6.15 -12.96
N ILE A 9 3.57 6.50 -11.96
CA ILE A 9 3.38 5.69 -10.76
C ILE A 9 2.26 4.72 -11.09
N GLU A 10 2.59 3.43 -11.12
CA GLU A 10 1.65 2.36 -11.41
C GLU A 10 1.36 1.57 -10.13
N ILE A 11 0.09 1.21 -9.95
CA ILE A 11 -0.39 0.53 -8.75
C ILE A 11 -1.28 -0.63 -9.16
N ALA A 12 -0.93 -1.83 -8.71
CA ALA A 12 -1.71 -3.04 -8.95
C ALA A 12 -2.14 -3.65 -7.60
N PRO A 13 -3.46 -3.72 -7.29
CA PRO A 13 -3.91 -4.39 -6.08
C PRO A 13 -3.72 -5.90 -6.19
N PHE A 14 -3.43 -6.54 -5.08
CA PHE A 14 -3.44 -8.00 -4.98
C PHE A 14 -4.15 -8.46 -3.72
N HIS A 15 -4.77 -9.62 -3.80
CA HIS A 15 -5.58 -10.18 -2.75
C HIS A 15 -5.24 -11.65 -2.54
N SER A 16 -5.53 -12.15 -1.34
CA SER A 16 -5.44 -13.57 -1.02
C SER A 16 -6.72 -13.98 -0.33
N ARG A 17 -7.33 -15.08 -0.81
CA ARG A 17 -8.61 -15.61 -0.31
C ARG A 17 -9.72 -14.55 -0.24
N GLY A 18 -9.82 -13.70 -1.26
CA GLY A 18 -10.83 -12.63 -1.35
C GLY A 18 -10.56 -11.40 -0.48
N SER A 19 -9.50 -11.38 0.34
CA SER A 19 -9.11 -10.23 1.16
C SER A 19 -7.96 -9.48 0.51
N LEU A 20 -8.10 -8.15 0.38
CA LEU A 20 -7.05 -7.26 -0.11
C LEU A 20 -5.82 -7.37 0.80
N LYS A 21 -4.67 -7.68 0.20
CA LYS A 21 -3.40 -7.84 0.93
C LYS A 21 -2.42 -6.73 0.68
N GLY A 22 -2.63 -5.95 -0.38
CA GLY A 22 -1.78 -4.82 -0.66
C GLY A 22 -1.83 -4.38 -2.10
N PHE A 23 -0.81 -3.60 -2.45
CA PHE A 23 -0.60 -3.06 -3.76
C PHE A 23 0.88 -3.21 -4.15
N VAL A 24 1.12 -3.60 -5.40
CA VAL A 24 2.45 -3.49 -6.01
C VAL A 24 2.60 -2.08 -6.55
N VAL A 25 3.73 -1.43 -6.25
CA VAL A 25 4.09 -0.11 -6.78
C VAL A 25 5.18 -0.30 -7.82
N SER A 26 4.94 0.22 -9.02
CA SER A 26 5.88 0.14 -10.16
C SER A 26 6.22 1.52 -10.69
N GLY A 27 7.36 1.61 -11.38
CA GLY A 27 7.85 2.85 -11.96
C GLY A 27 8.69 3.66 -11.00
N ARG A 28 8.06 4.33 -10.03
CA ARG A 28 8.70 5.07 -8.92
C ARG A 28 7.73 5.27 -7.75
N TRP A 29 8.27 5.60 -6.58
CA TRP A 29 7.47 6.05 -5.44
C TRP A 29 6.91 7.47 -5.68
N PRO A 30 5.74 7.80 -5.10
CA PRO A 30 5.25 9.17 -5.05
C PRO A 30 6.24 10.08 -4.31
N ASP A 31 6.56 11.23 -4.89
CA ASP A 31 7.55 12.18 -4.33
C ASP A 31 6.92 13.47 -3.81
N SER A 32 5.60 13.62 -3.97
CA SER A 32 4.86 14.79 -3.53
C SER A 32 3.53 14.42 -2.90
N THR A 33 3.01 15.31 -2.06
CA THR A 33 1.70 15.14 -1.40
C THR A 33 0.57 14.90 -2.40
N LYS A 34 0.63 15.55 -3.57
CA LYS A 34 -0.35 15.37 -4.64
C LYS A 34 -0.36 13.94 -5.15
N GLU A 35 0.81 13.38 -5.43
CA GLU A 35 0.93 12.02 -5.94
C GLU A 35 0.52 10.99 -4.88
N TRP A 36 0.88 11.21 -3.62
CA TRP A 36 0.39 10.41 -2.49
C TRP A 36 -1.14 10.45 -2.38
N ALA A 37 -1.76 11.63 -2.55
CA ALA A 37 -3.22 11.76 -2.54
C ALA A 37 -3.87 11.01 -3.72
N GLN A 38 -3.27 11.06 -4.91
CA GLN A 38 -3.75 10.33 -6.08
C GLN A 38 -3.66 8.80 -5.87
N LEU A 39 -2.54 8.33 -5.32
CA LEU A 39 -2.38 6.93 -4.90
C LEU A 39 -3.48 6.53 -3.90
N LEU A 40 -3.73 7.37 -2.89
CA LEU A 40 -4.75 7.09 -1.88
C LEU A 40 -6.16 7.03 -2.48
N ILE A 41 -6.50 7.89 -3.44
CA ILE A 41 -7.80 7.84 -4.13
C ILE A 41 -7.99 6.48 -4.82
N VAL A 42 -6.95 5.95 -5.48
CA VAL A 42 -7.01 4.63 -6.13
C VAL A 42 -7.15 3.53 -5.08
N ALA A 43 -6.34 3.57 -4.02
CA ALA A 43 -6.38 2.59 -2.93
C ALA A 43 -7.76 2.55 -2.23
N VAL A 44 -8.35 3.71 -1.96
CA VAL A 44 -9.71 3.84 -1.40
C VAL A 44 -10.74 3.24 -2.35
N ARG A 45 -10.70 3.55 -3.65
CA ARG A 45 -11.65 2.98 -4.62
C ARG A 45 -11.62 1.46 -4.65
N VAL A 46 -10.43 0.86 -4.52
CA VAL A 46 -10.29 -0.60 -4.42
C VAL A 46 -10.84 -1.10 -3.08
N ALA A 47 -10.45 -0.47 -1.96
CA ALA A 47 -10.92 -0.85 -0.63
C ALA A 47 -12.44 -0.71 -0.43
N SER A 48 -13.08 0.19 -1.18
CA SER A 48 -14.54 0.37 -1.21
C SER A 48 -15.29 -0.75 -1.94
N LEU A 49 -14.60 -1.73 -2.53
CA LEU A 49 -15.25 -2.92 -3.09
C LEU A 49 -15.72 -3.84 -1.93
N PRO A 50 -17.02 -4.16 -1.85
CA PRO A 50 -17.56 -4.97 -0.77
C PRO A 50 -16.84 -6.33 -0.66
N GLY A 51 -16.50 -6.70 0.57
CA GLY A 51 -15.89 -8.00 0.89
C GLY A 51 -14.36 -8.06 0.78
N LEU A 52 -13.69 -7.03 0.25
CA LEU A 52 -12.22 -7.00 0.18
C LEU A 52 -11.54 -6.73 1.54
N LEU A 53 -12.21 -5.96 2.40
CA LEU A 53 -11.78 -5.68 3.77
C LEU A 53 -12.91 -6.07 4.73
N SER A 54 -12.57 -6.76 5.82
CA SER A 54 -13.52 -7.11 6.89
C SER A 54 -13.74 -5.97 7.88
N THR A 55 -12.74 -5.11 8.05
CA THR A 55 -12.76 -3.92 8.91
C THR A 55 -11.63 -2.97 8.51
N THR A 56 -11.49 -1.83 9.19
CA THR A 56 -10.39 -0.89 8.96
C THR A 56 -9.05 -1.61 9.07
N THR A 57 -8.26 -1.53 8.00
CA THR A 57 -6.97 -2.20 7.87
C THR A 57 -5.86 -1.17 7.67
N ILE A 58 -4.76 -1.37 8.36
CA ILE A 58 -3.54 -0.55 8.26
C ILE A 58 -2.67 -1.16 7.16
N PHE A 59 -2.22 -0.31 6.25
CA PHE A 59 -1.34 -0.65 5.15
C PHE A 59 -0.03 0.12 5.28
N GLY A 60 1.11 -0.58 5.24
CA GLY A 60 2.45 0.00 5.31
C GLY A 60 3.18 -0.07 3.98
N ALA A 61 3.81 1.03 3.58
CA ALA A 61 4.75 1.03 2.46
C ALA A 61 6.03 0.28 2.84
N ARG A 62 6.54 -0.53 1.93
CA ARG A 62 7.76 -1.33 2.04
C ARG A 62 8.60 -1.10 0.79
N GLU A 63 9.81 -0.60 1.00
CA GLU A 63 10.78 -0.43 -0.09
C GLU A 63 11.52 -1.74 -0.40
N GLU A 64 11.51 -2.71 0.54
CA GLU A 64 12.04 -4.04 0.29
C GLU A 64 11.24 -4.76 -0.80
N LEU A 65 11.94 -5.22 -1.82
CA LEU A 65 11.39 -5.99 -2.92
C LEU A 65 11.30 -7.48 -2.54
N PRO A 66 10.28 -8.21 -3.04
CA PRO A 66 10.25 -9.66 -2.93
C PRO A 66 11.41 -10.30 -3.72
N ASP A 67 11.71 -11.57 -3.44
CA ASP A 67 12.82 -12.31 -4.08
C ASP A 67 12.70 -12.33 -5.62
N GLU A 68 11.48 -12.44 -6.14
CA GLU A 68 11.16 -12.43 -7.57
C GLU A 68 10.18 -11.28 -7.89
N PRO A 69 10.67 -10.04 -8.01
CA PRO A 69 9.81 -8.90 -8.31
C PRO A 69 9.42 -8.89 -9.79
N VAL A 70 8.20 -8.46 -10.08
CA VAL A 70 7.81 -8.13 -11.46
C VAL A 70 8.72 -7.00 -11.97
N PRO A 71 9.18 -7.03 -13.23
CA PRO A 71 10.04 -5.98 -13.76
C PRO A 71 9.45 -4.58 -13.57
N GLY A 72 10.23 -3.69 -12.97
CA GLY A 72 9.82 -2.31 -12.71
C GLY A 72 9.10 -2.09 -11.38
N THR A 73 8.87 -3.13 -10.56
CA THR A 73 8.45 -2.97 -9.17
C THR A 73 9.50 -2.19 -8.38
N VAL A 74 9.05 -1.17 -7.66
CA VAL A 74 9.87 -0.31 -6.80
C VAL A 74 9.54 -0.46 -5.32
N GLY A 75 8.47 -1.17 -5.00
CA GLY A 75 8.08 -1.49 -3.64
C GLY A 75 6.66 -2.00 -3.54
N LEU A 76 6.22 -2.22 -2.31
CA LEU A 76 4.92 -2.78 -1.97
C LEU A 76 4.22 -1.88 -0.95
N VAL A 77 2.89 -1.89 -0.95
CA VAL A 77 2.08 -1.41 0.16
C VAL A 77 1.33 -2.60 0.71
N LEU A 78 1.67 -3.06 1.91
CA LEU A 78 1.20 -4.33 2.47
C LEU A 78 0.22 -4.11 3.62
N ALA A 79 -0.78 -4.98 3.74
CA ALA A 79 -1.65 -5.04 4.90
C ALA A 79 -0.84 -5.51 6.12
N GLU A 80 -0.66 -4.61 7.09
CA GLU A 80 0.08 -4.87 8.34
C GLU A 80 -0.82 -5.54 9.39
N GLY A 81 -2.12 -5.22 9.34
CA GLY A 81 -3.12 -5.75 10.25
C GLY A 81 -4.34 -4.86 10.34
N THR A 82 -5.30 -5.25 11.16
CA THR A 82 -6.52 -4.47 11.39
C THR A 82 -6.30 -3.43 12.50
N VAL A 83 -7.23 -2.47 12.62
CA VAL A 83 -7.24 -1.55 13.78
C VAL A 83 -7.81 -2.23 15.02
N VAL A 84 -8.72 -3.17 14.82
CA VAL A 84 -9.44 -3.88 15.88
C VAL A 84 -9.57 -5.37 15.56
N GLY A 85 -9.83 -6.19 16.56
CA GLY A 85 -10.01 -7.64 16.41
C GLY A 85 -8.72 -8.44 16.56
N GLU A 86 -8.76 -9.72 16.18
CA GLU A 86 -7.67 -10.67 16.43
C GLU A 86 -6.38 -10.34 15.66
N SER A 87 -6.50 -9.72 14.49
CA SER A 87 -5.36 -9.27 13.67
C SER A 87 -4.97 -7.82 13.94
N ALA A 88 -5.37 -7.25 15.09
CA ALA A 88 -5.11 -5.86 15.40
C ALA A 88 -3.60 -5.59 15.54
N VAL A 89 -3.13 -4.53 14.88
CA VAL A 89 -1.74 -4.08 15.01
C VAL A 89 -1.52 -3.56 16.44
N PRO A 90 -0.57 -4.12 17.22
CA PRO A 90 -0.36 -3.70 18.60
C PRO A 90 0.35 -2.34 18.68
N PRO A 91 0.21 -1.63 19.82
CA PRO A 91 1.00 -0.43 20.08
C PRO A 91 2.50 -0.71 19.93
N GLY A 92 3.22 0.20 19.28
CA GLY A 92 4.67 0.08 19.09
C GLY A 92 5.09 -0.86 17.95
N HIS A 93 4.17 -1.44 17.19
CA HIS A 93 4.50 -2.33 16.07
C HIS A 93 5.48 -1.71 15.04
N PHE A 94 5.39 -0.40 14.81
CA PHE A 94 6.29 0.34 13.91
C PHE A 94 7.39 1.12 14.64
N ALA A 95 7.62 0.86 15.94
CA ALA A 95 8.55 1.66 16.74
C ALA A 95 10.01 1.49 16.29
N GLU A 96 10.41 0.27 15.93
CA GLU A 96 11.79 -0.04 15.52
C GLU A 96 12.04 0.32 14.06
N HIS A 97 11.02 0.20 13.21
CA HIS A 97 11.12 0.50 11.78
C HIS A 97 9.83 1.14 11.28
N GLN A 98 9.87 2.45 11.04
CA GLN A 98 8.73 3.19 10.53
C GLN A 98 8.66 3.04 9.00
N PRO A 99 7.54 2.55 8.45
CA PRO A 99 7.38 2.52 7.01
C PRO A 99 7.33 3.95 6.44
N PRO A 100 7.80 4.18 5.20
CA PRO A 100 7.79 5.50 4.57
C PRO A 100 6.40 6.15 4.49
N ALA A 101 5.35 5.32 4.46
CA ALA A 101 3.97 5.75 4.50
C ALA A 101 3.09 4.70 5.19
N LEU A 102 2.04 5.18 5.86
CA LEU A 102 0.95 4.38 6.41
C LEU A 102 -0.38 4.86 5.83
N LEU A 103 -1.22 3.92 5.40
CA LEU A 103 -2.58 4.18 4.96
C LEU A 103 -3.55 3.42 5.86
N MET A 104 -4.68 4.04 6.19
CA MET A 104 -5.78 3.36 6.86
C MET A 104 -6.96 3.32 5.90
N LEU A 105 -7.34 2.10 5.47
CA LEU A 105 -8.43 1.90 4.53
C LEU A 105 -9.61 1.26 5.26
N HIS A 106 -10.77 1.88 5.17
CA HIS A 106 -12.02 1.39 5.74
C HIS A 106 -12.87 0.75 4.64
N PRO A 107 -13.52 -0.40 4.89
CA PRO A 107 -14.58 -0.90 4.00
C PRO A 107 -15.71 0.14 3.83
N PRO A 108 -16.53 0.02 2.76
CA PRO A 108 -17.67 0.92 2.54
C PRO A 108 -18.76 0.79 3.61
#